data_AF-A0A9Y4K772-F1
#
_entry.id   AF-A0A9Y4K772-F1
#
_cell.length_a   1.000
_cell.length_b   1.000
_cell.length_c   1.000
_cell.angle_alpha   90.00
_cell.angle_beta   90.00
_cell.angle_gamma   90.00
#
_symmetry.space_group_name_H-M   'P 1'
#
loop_
_entity.id
_entity.type
_entity.pdbx_description
1 polymer ?
#
loop_
_entity_poly.entity_id
_entity_poly.type
_entity_poly.pdbx_seq_one_letter_code
_entity_poly.pdbx_strand_id
1 'polypeptide(L)'
;WKKDGRQEVFLYDAGTHYNNGRPGQDEQFKGRVSHFPDELRHGNASISIRNTRQSDSGSYTCHFPHIQQQRFHIELLVGAAPEPSVIILHQTKDSALLQCEVRGASPKPEVVWKDSDGKILTADDPKVTKTEGNKYDVVLRITVTKTDSYTCVATQKEI
;
A
#
# COMPACT_ATOMS: atom_id res chain seq x y z
N TRP A 1 -16.80 -9.69 10.26
CA TRP A 1 -15.52 -9.58 9.56
C TRP A 1 -14.40 -10.04 10.46
N LYS A 2 -13.61 -11.00 9.99
CA LYS A 2 -12.50 -11.58 10.72
C LYS A 2 -11.26 -11.65 9.84
N LYS A 3 -10.09 -11.27 10.36
CA LYS A 3 -8.81 -11.38 9.67
C LYS A 3 -8.07 -12.64 10.11
N ASP A 4 -7.53 -13.37 9.13
CA ASP A 4 -6.76 -14.61 9.27
C ASP A 4 -7.48 -15.66 10.15
N GLY A 5 -8.82 -15.64 10.16
CA GLY A 5 -9.65 -16.51 10.99
C GLY A 5 -9.57 -16.26 12.51
N ARG A 6 -8.80 -15.28 12.98
CA ARG A 6 -8.53 -15.02 14.40
C ARG A 6 -8.90 -13.62 14.89
N GLN A 7 -8.57 -12.58 14.13
CA GLN A 7 -8.63 -11.19 14.59
C GLN A 7 -9.99 -10.59 14.27
N GLU A 8 -10.73 -10.14 15.28
CA GLU A 8 -12.06 -9.56 15.11
C GLU A 8 -11.96 -8.13 14.55
N VAL A 9 -12.35 -7.95 13.28
CA VAL A 9 -12.18 -6.70 12.53
C VAL A 9 -13.40 -5.80 12.69
N PHE A 10 -14.58 -6.35 12.41
CA PHE A 10 -15.84 -5.61 12.48
C PHE A 10 -17.02 -6.56 12.65
N LEU A 11 -17.98 -6.17 13.50
CA LEU A 11 -19.21 -6.91 13.71
C LEU A 11 -20.37 -5.93 13.85
N TYR A 12 -21.46 -6.22 13.15
CA TYR A 12 -22.73 -5.54 13.22
C TYR A 12 -23.82 -6.55 13.56
N ASP A 13 -24.72 -6.17 14.45
CA ASP A 13 -25.80 -7.02 14.95
C ASP A 13 -26.96 -6.16 15.45
N ALA A 14 -28.05 -6.13 14.69
CA ALA A 14 -29.27 -5.39 15.02
C ALA A 14 -29.04 -3.94 15.53
N GLY A 15 -28.13 -3.20 14.90
CA GLY A 15 -27.79 -1.81 15.25
C GLY A 15 -26.63 -1.67 16.25
N THR A 16 -26.20 -2.76 16.89
CA THR A 16 -25.05 -2.78 17.80
C THR A 16 -23.79 -3.24 17.06
N HIS A 17 -22.70 -2.49 17.18
CA HIS A 17 -21.43 -2.73 16.50
C HIS A 17 -20.23 -2.22 17.31
N TYR A 18 -19.00 -2.60 16.91
CA TYR A 18 -17.80 -2.25 17.70
C TYR A 18 -17.59 -0.74 17.91
N ASN A 19 -18.04 0.10 16.98
CA ASN A 19 -17.91 1.55 17.12
C ASN A 19 -18.99 2.22 18.01
N ASN A 20 -19.98 1.49 18.53
CA ASN A 20 -21.06 2.06 19.36
C ASN A 20 -21.30 1.28 20.66
N GLY A 21 -20.23 0.76 21.26
CA GLY A 21 -20.27 0.18 22.60
C GLY A 21 -20.18 -1.35 22.65
N ARG A 22 -20.09 -2.04 21.51
CA ARG A 22 -19.78 -3.48 21.50
C ARG A 22 -18.28 -3.71 21.81
N PRO A 23 -17.92 -4.52 22.82
CA PRO A 23 -16.53 -4.88 23.08
C PRO A 23 -16.06 -6.04 22.19
N GLY A 24 -14.74 -6.27 22.15
CA GLY A 24 -14.15 -7.46 21.50
C GLY A 24 -13.52 -7.23 20.13
N GLN A 25 -13.53 -6.00 19.61
CA GLN A 25 -12.70 -5.66 18.44
C GLN A 25 -11.23 -5.77 18.80
N ASP A 26 -10.44 -6.36 17.90
CA ASP A 26 -8.99 -6.42 18.07
C ASP A 26 -8.39 -5.00 18.08
N GLU A 27 -7.46 -4.74 19.01
CA GLU A 27 -6.91 -3.41 19.29
C GLU A 27 -6.35 -2.71 18.05
N GLN A 28 -5.78 -3.46 17.09
CA GLN A 28 -5.19 -2.84 15.91
C GLN A 28 -6.24 -2.19 14.99
N PHE A 29 -7.51 -2.58 15.08
CA PHE A 29 -8.59 -2.09 14.22
C PHE A 29 -9.43 -0.99 14.85
N LYS A 30 -9.31 -0.79 16.16
CA LYS A 30 -10.08 0.23 16.87
C LYS A 30 -9.85 1.63 16.30
N GLY A 31 -10.94 2.36 16.08
CA GLY A 31 -10.93 3.71 15.53
C GLY A 31 -10.57 3.81 14.03
N ARG A 32 -10.24 2.69 13.36
CA ARG A 32 -9.88 2.68 11.94
C ARG A 32 -10.94 2.07 11.03
N VAL A 33 -11.83 1.23 11.57
CA VAL A 33 -12.82 0.50 10.78
C VAL A 33 -14.19 1.17 10.84
N SER A 34 -14.85 1.29 9.70
CA SER A 34 -16.23 1.78 9.56
C SER A 34 -17.01 0.92 8.58
N HIS A 35 -18.33 1.05 8.58
CA HIS A 35 -19.24 0.38 7.64
C HIS A 35 -20.14 1.41 6.96
N PHE A 36 -21.00 0.94 6.05
CA PHE A 36 -21.96 1.75 5.32
C PHE A 36 -23.39 1.44 5.84
N PRO A 37 -23.90 2.15 6.86
CA PRO A 37 -25.15 1.76 7.52
C PRO A 37 -26.35 1.74 6.57
N ASP A 38 -26.43 2.76 5.70
CA ASP A 38 -27.50 2.92 4.72
C ASP A 38 -27.51 1.85 3.62
N GLU A 39 -26.41 1.13 3.46
CA GLU A 39 -26.21 0.13 2.42
C GLU A 39 -26.43 -1.31 2.93
N LEU A 40 -26.51 -1.51 4.25
CA LEU A 40 -26.79 -2.82 4.84
C LEU A 40 -28.13 -3.39 4.37
N ARG A 41 -29.17 -2.54 4.24
CA ARG A 41 -30.49 -2.91 3.72
C ARG A 41 -30.47 -3.36 2.25
N HIS A 42 -29.44 -2.97 1.51
CA HIS A 42 -29.20 -3.40 0.13
C HIS A 42 -28.26 -4.61 0.04
N GLY A 43 -27.90 -5.21 1.18
CA GLY A 43 -27.01 -6.38 1.26
C GLY A 43 -25.52 -6.04 1.22
N ASN A 44 -25.15 -4.76 1.24
CA ASN A 44 -23.75 -4.36 1.25
C ASN A 44 -23.23 -4.26 2.68
N ALA A 45 -22.54 -5.31 3.13
CA ALA A 45 -21.86 -5.35 4.42
C ALA A 45 -20.37 -5.00 4.34
N SER A 46 -19.96 -4.25 3.31
CA SER A 46 -18.57 -3.82 3.15
C SER A 46 -18.12 -2.95 4.33
N ILE A 47 -16.83 -3.01 4.60
CA ILE A 47 -16.17 -2.17 5.60
C ILE A 47 -15.08 -1.34 4.95
N SER A 48 -14.77 -0.19 5.56
CA SER A 48 -13.64 0.65 5.22
C SER A 48 -12.65 0.65 6.38
N ILE A 49 -11.39 0.31 6.09
CA ILE A 49 -10.27 0.40 7.02
C ILE A 49 -9.44 1.63 6.63
N ARG A 50 -9.33 2.61 7.52
CA ARG A 50 -8.55 3.84 7.31
C ARG A 50 -7.13 3.69 7.86
N ASN A 51 -6.21 4.52 7.35
CA ASN A 51 -4.80 4.53 7.76
C ASN A 51 -4.20 3.11 7.74
N THR A 52 -4.29 2.47 6.58
CA THR A 52 -3.85 1.08 6.36
C THR A 52 -2.37 0.92 6.59
N ARG A 53 -1.98 -0.23 7.14
CA ARG A 53 -0.60 -0.61 7.46
C ARG A 53 -0.26 -1.92 6.76
N GLN A 54 1.01 -2.20 6.52
CA GLN A 54 1.43 -3.48 5.94
C GLN A 54 0.88 -4.69 6.71
N SER A 55 0.78 -4.60 8.04
CA SER A 55 0.21 -5.63 8.93
C SER A 55 -1.28 -5.91 8.70
N ASP A 56 -2.01 -4.98 8.08
CA ASP A 56 -3.41 -5.18 7.72
C ASP A 56 -3.55 -6.15 6.53
N SER A 57 -2.47 -6.44 5.80
CA SER A 57 -2.51 -7.45 4.74
C SER A 57 -2.86 -8.82 5.31
N GLY A 58 -3.63 -9.61 4.57
CA GLY A 58 -4.03 -10.96 4.95
C GLY A 58 -5.44 -11.31 4.47
N SER A 59 -5.94 -12.43 4.98
CA SER A 59 -7.21 -13.01 4.55
C SER A 59 -8.35 -12.49 5.42
N TYR A 60 -9.37 -11.91 4.80
CA TYR A 60 -10.55 -11.38 5.47
C TYR A 60 -11.78 -12.21 5.13
N THR A 61 -12.51 -12.62 6.16
CA THR A 61 -13.78 -13.32 6.01
C THR A 61 -14.93 -12.44 6.48
N CYS A 62 -15.88 -12.17 5.58
CA CYS A 62 -17.21 -11.70 5.94
C CYS A 62 -18.12 -12.90 6.16
N HIS A 63 -18.83 -12.95 7.29
CA HIS A 63 -19.70 -14.07 7.65
C HIS A 63 -21.08 -13.55 8.03
N PHE A 64 -22.11 -14.11 7.40
CA PHE A 64 -23.52 -13.83 7.65
C PHE A 64 -24.19 -15.02 8.35
N PRO A 65 -24.18 -15.08 9.69
CA PRO A 65 -24.67 -16.25 10.42
C PRO A 65 -26.16 -16.51 10.22
N HIS A 66 -26.96 -15.46 10.01
CA HIS A 66 -28.41 -15.54 9.88
C HIS A 66 -28.91 -15.66 8.43
N ILE A 67 -28.01 -15.49 7.44
CA ILE A 67 -28.34 -15.60 6.03
C ILE A 67 -27.59 -16.81 5.47
N GLN A 68 -28.18 -17.99 5.62
CA GLN A 68 -27.66 -19.26 5.10
C GLN A 68 -26.21 -19.58 5.52
N GLN A 69 -25.70 -18.99 6.60
CA GLN A 69 -24.30 -19.09 7.03
C GLN A 69 -23.30 -18.71 5.92
N GLN A 70 -23.66 -17.77 5.04
CA GLN A 70 -22.81 -17.36 3.92
C GLN A 70 -21.47 -16.78 4.39
N ARG A 71 -20.41 -17.12 3.68
CA ARG A 71 -19.05 -16.62 3.91
C ARG A 71 -18.43 -16.11 2.63
N PHE A 72 -17.85 -14.91 2.70
CA PHE A 72 -17.11 -14.29 1.61
C PHE A 72 -15.66 -14.10 2.05
N HIS A 73 -14.71 -14.47 1.18
CA HIS A 73 -13.29 -14.41 1.46
C HIS A 73 -12.65 -13.35 0.55
N ILE A 74 -11.85 -12.47 1.13
CA ILE A 74 -11.17 -11.38 0.45
C ILE A 74 -9.72 -11.38 0.93
N GLU A 75 -8.78 -11.43 0.01
CA GLU A 75 -7.38 -11.17 0.31
C GLU A 75 -7.11 -9.66 0.19
N LEU A 76 -6.61 -9.06 1.26
CA LEU A 76 -6.17 -7.67 1.26
C LEU A 76 -4.64 -7.65 1.18
N LEU A 77 -4.10 -6.96 0.17
CA LEU A 77 -2.68 -6.62 0.08
C LEU A 77 -2.51 -5.12 0.30
N VAL A 78 -1.67 -4.74 1.26
CA VAL A 78 -1.36 -3.33 1.52
C VAL A 78 0.05 -3.02 1.01
N GLY A 79 0.09 -2.23 -0.06
CA GLY A 79 1.34 -1.71 -0.61
C GLY A 79 1.97 -0.62 0.26
N ALA A 80 3.30 -0.58 0.29
CA ALA A 80 4.10 0.47 0.89
C ALA A 80 5.34 0.72 0.00
N ALA A 81 5.45 1.94 -0.52
CA ALA A 81 6.66 2.43 -1.18
C ALA A 81 7.22 3.58 -0.35
N PRO A 82 8.40 3.42 0.27
CA PRO A 82 9.06 4.53 0.95
C PRO A 82 9.48 5.62 -0.04
N GLU A 83 9.70 6.82 0.50
CA GLU A 83 10.16 7.97 -0.28
C GLU A 83 11.50 7.65 -0.97
N PRO A 84 11.62 7.87 -2.29
CA PRO A 84 12.88 7.66 -2.99
C PRO A 84 13.97 8.60 -2.49
N SER A 85 15.18 8.09 -2.27
CA SER A 85 16.35 8.91 -1.99
C SER A 85 17.15 9.16 -3.26
N VAL A 86 17.59 10.40 -3.46
CA VAL A 86 18.36 10.81 -4.64
C VAL A 86 19.74 11.28 -4.23
N ILE A 87 20.77 10.78 -4.90
CA ILE A 87 22.16 11.20 -4.74
C ILE A 87 22.82 11.50 -6.09
N ILE A 88 23.73 12.46 -6.10
CA ILE A 88 24.62 12.74 -7.24
C ILE A 88 25.88 11.90 -7.03
N LEU A 89 26.11 10.90 -7.88
CA LEU A 89 27.29 10.03 -7.79
C LEU A 89 28.53 10.69 -8.37
N HIS A 90 28.36 11.43 -9.46
CA HIS A 90 29.46 12.10 -10.16
C HIS A 90 28.94 13.32 -10.92
N GLN A 91 29.73 14.39 -10.97
CA GLN A 91 29.38 15.60 -11.70
C GLN A 91 30.62 16.13 -12.46
N THR A 92 30.43 16.42 -13.73
CA THR A 92 31.39 17.11 -14.60
C THR A 92 30.83 18.48 -14.99
N LYS A 93 31.54 19.22 -15.84
CA LYS A 93 31.05 20.46 -16.44
C LYS A 93 29.84 20.24 -17.36
N ASP A 94 29.77 19.07 -18.01
CA ASP A 94 28.82 18.81 -19.09
C ASP A 94 27.75 17.77 -18.71
N SER A 95 27.92 17.06 -17.58
CA SER A 95 27.01 15.98 -17.18
C SER A 95 27.02 15.68 -15.67
N ALA A 96 25.92 15.10 -15.19
CA ALA A 96 25.82 14.54 -13.85
C ALA A 96 25.24 13.12 -13.90
N LEU A 97 25.82 12.21 -13.11
CA LEU A 97 25.31 10.86 -12.86
C LEU A 97 24.48 10.89 -11.57
N LEU A 98 23.18 10.65 -11.72
CA LEU A 98 22.23 10.61 -10.60
C LEU A 98 21.89 9.15 -10.26
N GLN A 99 21.68 8.88 -8.98
CA GLN A 99 21.17 7.60 -8.49
C GLN A 99 19.95 7.83 -7.62
N CYS A 100 18.89 7.11 -7.91
CA CYS A 100 17.72 6.99 -7.07
C CYS A 100 17.71 5.64 -6.37
N GLU A 101 17.42 5.62 -5.08
CA GLU A 101 17.23 4.40 -4.30
C GLU A 101 15.88 4.38 -3.61
N VAL A 102 15.18 3.26 -3.71
CA VAL A 102 13.93 2.97 -3.00
C VAL A 102 14.18 1.69 -2.22
N ARG A 103 14.19 1.75 -0.89
CA ARG A 103 14.55 0.60 -0.04
C ARG A 103 13.38 0.10 0.78
N GLY A 104 13.11 -1.19 0.73
CA GLY A 104 12.10 -1.84 1.56
C GLY A 104 10.67 -1.70 1.05
N ALA A 105 10.48 -1.44 -0.25
CA ALA A 105 9.15 -1.37 -0.85
C ALA A 105 8.48 -2.74 -0.88
N SER A 106 7.16 -2.79 -0.71
CA SER A 106 6.39 -4.03 -0.82
C SER A 106 4.98 -3.72 -1.32
N PRO A 107 4.49 -4.34 -2.42
CA PRO A 107 5.25 -5.20 -3.33
C PRO A 107 6.27 -4.41 -4.17
N LYS A 108 6.83 -5.01 -5.23
CA LYS A 108 7.86 -4.36 -6.07
C LYS A 108 7.29 -3.08 -6.69
N PRO A 109 7.94 -1.91 -6.52
CA PRO A 109 7.50 -0.67 -7.14
C PRO A 109 8.09 -0.52 -8.55
N GLU A 110 7.44 0.30 -9.37
CA GLU A 110 8.05 0.87 -10.57
C GLU A 110 8.77 2.17 -10.19
N VAL A 111 10.01 2.34 -10.65
CA VAL A 111 10.82 3.52 -10.37
C VAL A 111 11.20 4.17 -11.68
N VAL A 112 10.98 5.49 -11.79
CA VAL A 112 11.28 6.27 -13.00
C VAL A 112 11.89 7.62 -12.64
N TRP A 113 12.64 8.17 -13.58
CA TRP A 113 13.10 9.56 -13.54
C TRP A 113 12.19 10.47 -14.36
N LYS A 114 11.92 11.66 -13.84
CA LYS A 114 11.20 12.73 -14.54
C LYS A 114 12.00 14.03 -14.55
N ASP A 115 11.88 14.81 -15.61
CA ASP A 115 12.34 16.20 -15.64
C ASP A 115 11.32 17.17 -15.00
N SER A 116 11.60 18.47 -15.05
CA SER A 116 10.74 19.52 -14.50
C SER A 116 9.40 19.67 -15.20
N ASP A 117 9.31 19.25 -16.48
CA ASP A 117 8.06 19.20 -17.24
C ASP A 117 7.24 17.92 -16.91
N GLY A 118 7.76 17.04 -16.05
CA GLY A 118 7.14 15.79 -15.65
C GLY A 118 7.28 14.68 -16.68
N LYS A 119 8.10 14.86 -17.72
CA LYS A 119 8.34 13.86 -18.76
C LYS A 119 9.24 12.75 -18.22
N ILE A 120 8.85 11.51 -18.49
CA ILE A 120 9.64 10.33 -18.11
C ILE A 120 10.90 10.28 -18.97
N LEU A 121 12.05 10.13 -18.31
CA LEU A 121 13.36 10.05 -18.94
C LEU A 121 13.81 8.60 -19.09
N THR A 122 14.57 8.33 -20.16
CA THR A 122 15.21 7.03 -20.35
C THR A 122 16.42 6.93 -19.42
N ALA A 123 16.36 5.97 -18.50
CA ALA A 123 17.39 5.68 -17.51
C ALA A 123 18.08 4.34 -17.81
N ASP A 124 19.10 3.99 -17.02
CA ASP A 124 19.70 2.66 -17.05
C ASP A 124 18.69 1.59 -16.59
N ASP A 125 18.98 0.31 -16.84
CA ASP A 125 18.16 -0.77 -16.31
C ASP A 125 18.15 -0.74 -14.76
N PRO A 126 16.96 -0.81 -14.13
CA PRO A 126 16.85 -0.78 -12.67
C PRO A 126 17.49 -2.03 -12.06
N LYS A 127 18.34 -1.83 -11.05
CA LYS A 127 18.85 -2.92 -10.22
C LYS A 127 17.87 -3.19 -9.10
N VAL A 128 17.30 -4.39 -9.09
CA VAL A 128 16.30 -4.82 -8.10
C VAL A 128 16.89 -5.91 -7.22
N THR A 129 16.79 -5.75 -5.91
CA THR A 129 17.18 -6.76 -4.92
C THR A 129 15.99 -7.09 -4.04
N LYS A 130 15.69 -8.37 -3.88
CA LYS A 130 14.64 -8.84 -2.97
C LYS A 130 15.25 -9.12 -1.60
N THR A 131 14.72 -8.48 -0.57
CA THR A 131 15.19 -8.59 0.82
C THR A 131 14.23 -9.45 1.66
N GLU A 132 14.61 -9.72 2.91
CA GLU A 132 13.78 -10.51 3.84
C GLU A 132 12.38 -9.91 4.01
N GLY A 133 11.37 -10.79 4.14
CA GLY A 133 9.97 -10.36 4.28
C GLY A 133 9.29 -9.92 2.97
N ASN A 134 9.78 -10.38 1.80
CA ASN A 134 9.24 -10.03 0.48
C ASN A 134 9.23 -8.52 0.19
N LYS A 135 10.28 -7.83 0.64
CA LYS A 135 10.53 -6.42 0.33
C LYS A 135 11.51 -6.29 -0.83
N TYR A 136 11.49 -5.13 -1.47
CA TYR A 136 12.26 -4.83 -2.68
C TYR A 136 13.04 -3.54 -2.50
N ASP A 137 14.33 -3.63 -2.79
CA ASP A 137 15.23 -2.51 -2.93
C ASP A 137 15.46 -2.28 -4.43
N VAL A 138 15.23 -1.06 -4.90
CA VAL A 138 15.37 -0.68 -6.31
C VAL A 138 16.35 0.48 -6.41
N VAL A 139 17.36 0.32 -7.27
CA VAL A 139 18.32 1.37 -7.60
C VAL A 139 18.22 1.70 -9.08
N LEU A 140 17.99 2.97 -9.41
CA LEU A 140 17.87 3.45 -10.78
C LEU A 140 18.81 4.61 -11.03
N ARG A 141 19.65 4.50 -12.06
CA ARG A 141 20.66 5.50 -12.42
C ARG A 141 20.33 6.17 -13.74
N ILE A 142 20.72 7.43 -13.87
CA ILE A 142 20.60 8.19 -15.12
C ILE A 142 21.78 9.17 -15.25
N THR A 143 22.27 9.35 -16.47
CA THR A 143 23.21 10.43 -16.80
C THR A 143 22.45 11.56 -17.48
N VAL A 144 22.54 12.77 -16.93
CA VAL A 144 21.88 13.97 -17.45
C VAL A 144 22.90 15.00 -17.88
N THR A 145 22.63 15.72 -18.97
CA THR A 145 23.53 16.76 -19.52
C THR A 145 22.92 18.16 -19.49
N LYS A 146 21.59 18.26 -19.34
CA LYS A 146 20.87 19.52 -19.21
C LYS A 146 20.81 19.94 -17.74
N THR A 147 21.04 21.22 -17.46
CA THR A 147 20.75 21.79 -16.14
C THR A 147 19.23 21.89 -15.97
N ASP A 148 18.68 21.09 -15.07
CA ASP A 148 17.24 20.99 -14.81
C ASP A 148 16.96 20.45 -13.41
N SER A 149 15.69 20.46 -12.99
CA SER A 149 15.22 19.70 -11.83
C SER A 149 14.83 18.29 -12.26
N TYR A 150 15.34 17.29 -11.55
CA TYR A 150 15.08 15.88 -11.82
C TYR A 150 14.43 15.23 -10.60
N THR A 151 13.30 14.57 -10.82
CA THR A 151 12.53 13.90 -9.77
C THR A 151 12.55 12.40 -9.99
N CYS A 152 12.89 11.64 -8.94
CA CYS A 152 12.68 10.20 -8.94
C CYS A 152 11.29 9.88 -8.37
N VAL A 153 10.54 9.04 -9.05
CA VAL A 153 9.17 8.65 -8.64
C VAL A 153 9.09 7.13 -8.50
N ALA A 154 8.71 6.67 -7.32
CA ALA A 154 8.34 5.28 -7.06
C ALA A 154 6.81 5.13 -7.07
N THR A 155 6.29 4.19 -7.84
CA THR A 155 4.86 3.95 -7.99
C THR A 155 4.52 2.49 -7.72
N GLN A 156 3.51 2.24 -6.89
CA GLN A 156 2.99 0.90 -6.66
C GLN A 156 1.85 0.63 -7.65
N LYS A 157 2.15 -0.07 -8.76
CA LYS A 157 1.15 -0.40 -9.80
C LYS A 157 0.38 -1.69 -9.51
N GLU A 158 1.05 -2.67 -8.91
CA GLU A 158 0.43 -3.94 -8.51
C GLU A 158 0.11 -3.85 -7.02
N ILE A 159 -1.18 -3.87 -6.66
CA ILE A 159 -1.72 -4.06 -5.30
C ILE A 159 -2.79 -5.14 -5.40
#